data_AF-A0A3N0CUF0-F1
#
_entry.id   AF-A0A3N0CUF0-F1
#
_cell.length_a   1.000
_cell.length_b   1.000
_cell.length_c   1.000
_cell.angle_alpha   90.00
_cell.angle_beta   90.00
_cell.angle_gamma   90.00
#
_symmetry.space_group_name_H-M   'P 1'
#
loop_
_entity.id
_entity.type
_entity.pdbx_description
1 polymer ?
#
loop_
_entity_poly.entity_id
_entity_poly.type
_entity_poly.pdbx_seq_one_letter_code
_entity_poly.pdbx_strand_id
1 'polypeptide(L)'
;MYTITQEDVDNGGVSNQALASGTDPNGDPVEDESGTDENNDDPTDTPITQDPSVALVKVVTNTGSGENGAFVVGDTIEYTFTVTNTGNVTVSDINIDDALTNTNGLPINPSTLAPDESGTATATYTITQEDVDNGGVSNQALATGTDPNGDPIDDES
;
A
#
# COMPACT_ATOMS: atom_id res chain seq x y z
N MET A 1 -10.52 13.66 -25.37
CA MET A 1 -9.58 13.92 -24.26
C MET A 1 -9.67 12.71 -23.35
N TYR A 2 -8.56 12.03 -23.16
CA TYR A 2 -8.48 10.91 -22.23
C TYR A 2 -8.02 11.44 -20.87
N THR A 3 -8.65 10.98 -19.79
CA THR A 3 -8.29 11.36 -18.42
C THR A 3 -7.64 10.14 -17.78
N ILE A 4 -6.42 10.29 -17.28
CA ILE A 4 -5.73 9.25 -16.53
C ILE A 4 -6.53 8.91 -15.27
N THR A 5 -6.76 7.62 -15.07
CA THR A 5 -7.43 7.03 -13.91
C THR A 5 -6.41 6.36 -13.00
N GLN A 6 -6.83 5.98 -11.78
CA GLN A 6 -5.95 5.22 -10.89
C GLN A 6 -5.60 3.84 -11.50
N GLU A 7 -6.53 3.22 -12.22
CA GLU A 7 -6.28 1.96 -12.91
C GLU A 7 -5.14 2.09 -13.93
N ASP A 8 -5.01 3.22 -14.62
CA ASP A 8 -3.90 3.46 -15.55
C ASP A 8 -2.56 3.60 -14.83
N VAL A 9 -2.55 4.25 -13.66
CA VAL A 9 -1.35 4.39 -12.83
C VAL A 9 -0.95 3.02 -12.26
N ASP A 10 -1.91 2.23 -11.78
CA ASP A 10 -1.70 0.88 -11.26
C ASP A 10 -1.24 -0.09 -12.38
N ASN A 11 -1.66 0.14 -13.63
CA ASN A 11 -1.20 -0.60 -14.81
C ASN A 11 0.15 -0.09 -15.36
N GLY A 12 0.70 1.00 -14.82
CA GLY A 12 1.96 1.60 -15.26
C GLY A 12 1.90 2.33 -16.60
N GLY A 13 0.71 2.62 -17.12
CA GLY A 13 0.53 3.33 -18.38
C GLY A 13 -0.79 3.06 -19.09
N VAL A 14 -0.92 3.67 -20.27
CA VAL A 14 -2.06 3.50 -21.18
C VAL A 14 -1.53 3.04 -22.54
N SER A 15 -2.19 2.04 -23.13
CA SER A 15 -1.89 1.52 -24.46
C SER A 15 -3.07 1.79 -25.39
N ASN A 16 -2.81 2.31 -26.60
CA ASN A 16 -3.88 2.63 -27.55
C ASN A 16 -3.47 2.35 -29.01
N GLN A 17 -4.44 1.82 -29.76
CA GLN A 17 -4.40 1.66 -31.21
C GLN A 17 -5.66 2.24 -31.84
N ALA A 18 -5.56 2.65 -33.10
CA ALA A 18 -6.68 3.04 -33.94
C ALA A 18 -6.85 2.02 -35.07
N LEU A 19 -8.08 1.80 -35.51
CA LEU A 19 -8.37 0.97 -36.68
C LEU A 19 -8.74 1.88 -37.86
N ALA A 20 -7.99 1.79 -38.95
CA ALA A 20 -8.37 2.33 -40.24
C ALA A 20 -9.09 1.26 -41.05
N SER A 21 -10.22 1.61 -41.66
CA SER A 21 -10.97 0.71 -42.54
C SER A 21 -11.33 1.37 -43.86
N GLY A 22 -11.43 0.55 -44.89
CA GLY A 22 -11.71 0.98 -46.25
C GLY A 22 -12.30 -0.12 -47.10
N THR A 23 -12.42 0.13 -48.40
CA THR A 23 -12.91 -0.84 -49.38
C THR A 23 -12.07 -0.74 -50.64
N ASP A 24 -11.67 -1.88 -51.19
CA ASP A 24 -10.90 -1.96 -52.43
C ASP A 24 -11.78 -1.69 -53.68
N PRO A 25 -11.20 -1.58 -54.89
CA PRO A 25 -11.97 -1.40 -56.12
C PRO A 25 -12.92 -2.55 -56.49
N ASN A 26 -12.76 -3.73 -55.90
CA ASN A 26 -13.64 -4.88 -56.09
C ASN A 26 -14.80 -4.90 -55.09
N GLY A 27 -14.77 -4.03 -54.07
CA GLY A 27 -15.77 -3.96 -53.01
C GLY A 27 -15.41 -4.77 -51.77
N ASP A 28 -14.20 -5.32 -51.69
CA ASP A 28 -13.73 -6.08 -50.53
C ASP A 28 -13.25 -5.14 -49.42
N PRO A 29 -13.60 -5.38 -48.14
CA PRO A 29 -13.15 -4.55 -47.03
C PRO A 29 -11.64 -4.71 -46.81
N VAL A 30 -10.98 -3.62 -46.48
CA VAL A 30 -9.59 -3.60 -46.01
C VAL A 30 -9.53 -2.92 -44.64
N GLU A 31 -8.71 -3.44 -43.76
CA GLU A 31 -8.53 -2.95 -42.39
C GLU A 31 -7.03 -2.88 -42.08
N ASP A 32 -6.65 -1.93 -41.23
CA ASP A 32 -5.29 -1.63 -40.84
C ASP A 32 -5.29 -1.13 -39.38
N GLU A 33 -4.55 -1.80 -38.50
CA GLU A 33 -4.37 -1.34 -37.12
C GLU A 33 -3.20 -0.35 -37.07
N SER A 34 -3.34 0.71 -36.29
CA SER A 34 -2.28 1.71 -36.23
C SER A 34 -1.08 1.16 -35.47
N GLY A 35 0.09 1.25 -36.10
CA GLY A 35 1.37 0.94 -35.47
C GLY A 35 2.15 2.14 -34.95
N THR A 36 3.41 1.86 -34.60
CA THR A 36 4.46 2.86 -34.33
C THR A 36 5.33 3.15 -35.57
N ASP A 37 5.22 2.31 -36.60
CA ASP A 37 5.77 2.52 -37.93
C ASP A 37 4.78 2.10 -39.03
N GLU A 38 5.19 2.20 -40.30
CA GLU A 38 4.33 1.94 -41.46
C GLU A 38 4.08 0.45 -41.75
N ASN A 39 4.74 -0.46 -41.03
CA ASN A 39 4.71 -1.91 -41.30
C ASN A 39 4.48 -2.76 -40.03
N ASN A 40 4.03 -2.15 -38.92
CA ASN A 40 3.67 -2.85 -37.70
C ASN A 40 2.29 -2.41 -37.20
N ASP A 41 1.73 -3.23 -36.31
CA ASP A 41 0.48 -2.96 -35.58
C ASP A 41 0.81 -2.79 -34.08
N ASP A 42 2.01 -2.29 -33.76
CA ASP A 42 2.45 -2.11 -32.38
C ASP A 42 1.66 -0.95 -31.73
N PRO A 43 1.09 -1.13 -30.53
CA PRO A 43 0.36 -0.07 -29.88
C PRO A 43 1.24 1.13 -29.56
N THR A 44 0.61 2.30 -29.46
CA THR A 44 1.27 3.45 -28.87
C THR A 44 1.11 3.40 -27.36
N ASP A 45 2.19 3.07 -26.66
CA ASP A 45 2.23 3.03 -25.21
C ASP A 45 2.61 4.39 -24.61
N THR A 46 1.88 4.81 -23.58
CA THR A 46 2.15 6.00 -22.78
C THR A 46 2.48 5.55 -21.35
N PRO A 47 3.77 5.37 -21.01
CA PRO A 47 4.16 4.87 -19.69
C PRO A 47 3.91 5.91 -18.59
N ILE A 48 3.54 5.44 -17.41
CA ILE A 48 3.39 6.22 -16.17
C ILE A 48 4.39 5.66 -15.15
N THR A 49 5.20 6.52 -14.55
CA THR A 49 6.12 6.10 -13.50
C THR A 49 5.36 5.72 -12.23
N GLN A 50 5.55 4.49 -11.77
CA GLN A 50 5.05 4.01 -10.49
C GLN A 50 6.09 4.26 -9.40
N ASP A 51 5.61 4.67 -8.22
CA ASP A 51 6.37 4.97 -7.02
C ASP A 51 5.60 4.43 -5.81
N PRO A 52 5.64 3.10 -5.58
CA PRO A 52 4.95 2.47 -4.46
C PRO A 52 5.64 2.81 -3.13
N SER A 53 4.86 3.19 -2.11
CA SER A 53 5.40 3.54 -0.79
C SER A 53 4.31 3.53 0.27
N VAL A 54 4.66 3.13 1.49
CA VAL A 54 3.80 3.22 2.68
C VAL A 54 4.56 3.88 3.83
N ALA A 55 3.80 4.42 4.79
CA ALA A 55 4.33 4.91 6.05
C ALA A 55 3.55 4.30 7.22
N LEU A 56 4.24 3.76 8.21
CA LEU A 56 3.70 3.20 9.44
C LEU A 56 3.92 4.16 10.62
N VAL A 57 2.82 4.55 11.25
CA VAL A 57 2.84 5.29 12.52
C VAL A 57 2.29 4.42 13.63
N LYS A 58 3.03 4.37 14.74
CA LYS A 58 2.68 3.63 15.94
C LYS A 58 2.60 4.56 17.13
N VAL A 59 1.47 4.50 17.85
CA VAL A 59 1.23 5.34 19.02
C VAL A 59 0.61 4.56 20.16
N VAL A 60 0.92 4.97 21.39
CA VAL A 60 0.20 4.52 22.59
C VAL A 60 -1.02 5.39 22.78
N THR A 61 -2.20 4.79 22.88
CA THR A 61 -3.50 5.51 22.95
C THR A 61 -4.10 5.58 24.34
N ASN A 62 -3.52 4.90 25.32
CA ASN A 62 -4.00 4.87 26.69
C ASN A 62 -2.94 5.34 27.70
N THR A 63 -3.34 5.47 28.96
CA THR A 63 -2.47 5.85 30.08
C THR A 63 -2.46 4.76 31.13
N GLY A 64 -1.35 4.63 31.86
CA GLY A 64 -1.20 3.69 32.95
C GLY A 64 -1.99 4.07 34.21
N SER A 65 -2.07 3.12 35.16
CA SER A 65 -2.79 3.29 36.43
C SER A 65 -1.95 3.93 37.55
N GLY A 66 -0.65 4.14 37.30
CA GLY A 66 0.29 4.76 38.24
C GLY A 66 0.19 6.28 38.33
N GLU A 67 1.06 6.86 39.16
CA GLU A 67 1.13 8.32 39.34
C GLU A 67 1.43 9.03 38.01
N ASN A 68 0.73 10.14 37.76
CA ASN A 68 0.82 10.93 36.52
C ASN A 68 0.57 10.12 35.23
N GLY A 69 -0.17 9.00 35.30
CA GLY A 69 -0.48 8.16 34.15
C GLY A 69 0.65 7.23 33.71
N ALA A 70 1.67 7.05 34.57
CA ALA A 70 2.73 6.08 34.33
C ALA A 70 2.18 4.65 34.34
N PHE A 71 2.67 3.81 33.42
CA PHE A 71 2.36 2.39 33.42
C PHE A 71 3.10 1.68 34.56
N VAL A 72 2.39 0.80 35.27
CA VAL A 72 2.94 -0.07 36.31
C VAL A 72 2.74 -1.54 35.94
N VAL A 73 3.38 -2.44 36.69
CA VAL A 73 3.26 -3.89 36.48
C VAL A 73 1.80 -4.33 36.47
N GLY A 74 1.42 -5.06 35.44
CA GLY A 74 0.05 -5.54 35.23
C GLY A 74 -0.85 -4.59 34.43
N ASP A 75 -0.42 -3.34 34.18
CA ASP A 75 -1.12 -2.48 33.24
C ASP A 75 -0.98 -3.00 31.81
N THR A 76 -1.93 -2.65 30.95
CA THR A 76 -1.91 -2.98 29.52
C THR A 76 -1.70 -1.72 28.70
N ILE A 77 -0.69 -1.69 27.84
CA ILE A 77 -0.49 -0.68 26.81
C ILE A 77 -1.35 -1.05 25.61
N GLU A 78 -2.09 -0.07 25.07
CA GLU A 78 -2.79 -0.17 23.79
C GLU A 78 -1.96 0.56 22.72
N TYR A 79 -1.49 -0.19 21.73
CA TYR A 79 -0.83 0.32 20.54
C TYR A 79 -1.84 0.47 19.41
N THR A 80 -1.91 1.66 18.82
CA THR A 80 -2.61 1.91 17.57
C THR A 80 -1.60 2.09 16.45
N PHE A 81 -1.76 1.30 15.40
CA PHE A 81 -1.01 1.37 14.15
C PHE A 81 -1.85 2.08 13.11
N THR A 82 -1.25 3.04 12.41
CA THR A 82 -1.82 3.69 11.22
C THR A 82 -0.86 3.51 10.08
N VAL A 83 -1.29 2.85 9.02
CA VAL A 83 -0.53 2.77 7.76
C VAL A 83 -1.17 3.72 6.77
N THR A 84 -0.35 4.55 6.12
CA THR A 84 -0.76 5.45 5.05
C THR A 84 -0.04 5.06 3.77
N ASN A 85 -0.76 4.94 2.66
CA ASN A 85 -0.14 4.83 1.35
C ASN A 85 0.37 6.21 0.91
N THR A 86 1.69 6.35 0.85
CA THR A 86 2.39 7.59 0.48
C THR A 86 2.89 7.58 -0.96
N GLY A 87 2.71 6.46 -1.66
CA GLY A 87 3.03 6.28 -3.06
C GLY A 87 1.92 6.73 -4.00
N ASN A 88 2.10 6.43 -5.30
CA ASN A 88 1.13 6.79 -6.34
C ASN A 88 0.34 5.60 -6.92
N VAL A 89 0.57 4.39 -6.44
CA VAL A 89 -0.14 3.17 -6.83
C VAL A 89 -0.94 2.60 -5.66
N THR A 90 -1.99 1.84 -5.96
CA THR A 90 -2.75 1.09 -4.95
C THR A 90 -1.87 0.00 -4.32
N VAL A 91 -1.90 -0.10 -2.99
CA VAL A 91 -1.20 -1.16 -2.24
C VAL A 91 -2.21 -2.10 -1.62
N SER A 92 -2.00 -3.42 -1.75
CA SER A 92 -2.88 -4.44 -1.16
C SER A 92 -2.18 -5.29 -0.09
N ASP A 93 -3.01 -6.10 0.59
CA ASP A 93 -2.59 -7.13 1.55
C ASP A 93 -1.72 -6.59 2.68
N ILE A 94 -2.03 -5.38 3.15
CA ILE A 94 -1.24 -4.71 4.17
C ILE A 94 -1.46 -5.32 5.55
N ASN A 95 -0.36 -5.75 6.18
CA ASN A 95 -0.34 -6.39 7.50
C ASN A 95 0.77 -5.80 8.39
N ILE A 96 0.62 -5.98 9.71
CA ILE A 96 1.58 -5.55 10.73
C ILE A 96 2.20 -6.76 11.45
N ASP A 97 3.52 -6.74 11.59
CA ASP A 97 4.30 -7.59 12.47
C ASP A 97 4.87 -6.77 13.63
N ASP A 98 4.77 -7.28 14.86
CA ASP A 98 5.29 -6.65 16.07
C ASP A 98 5.77 -7.73 17.05
N ALA A 99 7.08 -7.76 17.28
CA ALA A 99 7.72 -8.77 18.12
C ALA A 99 7.34 -8.64 19.61
N LEU A 100 7.14 -7.41 20.10
CA LEU A 100 6.81 -7.17 21.51
C LEU A 100 5.40 -7.68 21.83
N THR A 101 4.42 -7.37 20.97
CA THR A 101 3.04 -7.84 21.14
C THR A 101 2.85 -9.28 20.64
N ASN A 102 3.91 -9.94 20.16
CA ASN A 102 3.88 -11.25 19.52
C ASN A 102 2.80 -11.31 18.42
N THR A 103 2.72 -10.23 17.65
CA THR A 103 1.81 -10.07 16.52
C THR A 103 2.53 -10.44 15.24
N ASN A 104 1.91 -11.31 14.44
CA ASN A 104 2.42 -11.71 13.14
C ASN A 104 1.24 -11.72 12.15
N GLY A 105 1.33 -10.90 11.11
CA GLY A 105 0.33 -10.79 10.05
C GLY A 105 -0.99 -10.18 10.53
N LEU A 106 -0.96 -9.14 11.39
CA LEU A 106 -2.19 -8.45 11.80
C LEU A 106 -2.69 -7.55 10.66
N PRO A 107 -3.85 -7.84 10.05
CA PRO A 107 -4.37 -7.00 8.97
C PRO A 107 -4.81 -5.65 9.50
N ILE A 108 -4.53 -4.60 8.73
CA ILE A 108 -5.14 -3.28 8.94
C ILE A 108 -6.51 -3.21 8.28
N ASN A 109 -7.33 -2.24 8.68
CA ASN A 109 -8.63 -1.98 8.05
C ASN A 109 -8.74 -0.52 7.57
N PRO A 110 -8.94 -0.27 6.25
CA PRO A 110 -8.90 -1.26 5.16
C PRO A 110 -7.48 -1.77 4.90
N SER A 111 -7.35 -3.01 4.39
CA SER A 111 -6.06 -3.67 4.06
C SER A 111 -5.55 -3.38 2.64
N THR A 112 -6.35 -2.66 1.85
CA THR A 112 -5.99 -2.14 0.54
C THR A 112 -6.16 -0.64 0.58
N LEU A 113 -5.13 0.09 0.16
CA LEU A 113 -5.08 1.55 0.24
C LEU A 113 -4.77 2.11 -1.15
N ALA A 114 -5.68 2.93 -1.68
CA ALA A 114 -5.34 3.81 -2.78
C ALA A 114 -4.33 4.89 -2.31
N PRO A 115 -3.70 5.64 -3.23
CA PRO A 115 -2.84 6.76 -2.84
C PRO A 115 -3.52 7.70 -1.84
N ASP A 116 -2.78 8.15 -0.83
CA ASP A 116 -3.22 9.00 0.29
C ASP A 116 -4.25 8.37 1.25
N GLU A 117 -4.70 7.14 1.02
CA GLU A 117 -5.58 6.44 1.97
C GLU A 117 -4.81 5.88 3.17
N SER A 118 -5.54 5.64 4.27
CA SER A 118 -4.95 5.06 5.48
C SER A 118 -5.84 3.96 6.07
N GLY A 119 -5.20 2.96 6.66
CA GLY A 119 -5.85 1.90 7.42
C GLY A 119 -5.23 1.74 8.80
N THR A 120 -5.97 1.15 9.73
CA THR A 120 -5.53 1.02 11.13
C THR A 120 -5.67 -0.38 11.68
N ALA A 121 -4.84 -0.70 12.68
CA ALA A 121 -4.93 -1.90 13.50
C ALA A 121 -4.55 -1.57 14.95
N THR A 122 -4.93 -2.43 15.90
CA THR A 122 -4.54 -2.29 17.30
C THR A 122 -3.99 -3.59 17.87
N ALA A 123 -3.00 -3.46 18.76
CA ALA A 123 -2.47 -4.57 19.55
C ALA A 123 -2.20 -4.11 20.98
N THR A 124 -2.10 -5.06 21.91
CA THR A 124 -1.90 -4.75 23.33
C THR A 124 -0.70 -5.48 23.90
N TYR A 125 -0.10 -4.87 24.93
CA TYR A 125 1.03 -5.45 25.67
C TYR A 125 0.85 -5.24 27.17
N THR A 126 0.99 -6.30 27.96
CA THR A 126 0.92 -6.19 29.43
C THR A 126 2.30 -5.96 30.03
N ILE A 127 2.46 -4.89 30.80
CA ILE A 127 3.71 -4.54 31.47
C ILE A 127 4.07 -5.59 32.51
N THR A 128 5.30 -6.06 32.44
CA THR A 128 5.90 -7.00 33.39
C THR A 128 6.77 -6.26 34.43
N GLN A 129 7.18 -6.98 35.48
CA GLN A 129 8.14 -6.42 36.44
C GLN A 129 9.51 -6.17 35.79
N GLU A 130 9.92 -7.01 34.84
CA GLU A 130 11.17 -6.84 34.12
C GLU A 130 11.17 -5.55 33.30
N ASP A 131 10.05 -5.19 32.67
CA ASP A 131 9.92 -3.92 31.95
C ASP A 131 10.10 -2.71 32.87
N VAL A 132 9.51 -2.76 34.07
CA VAL A 132 9.66 -1.71 35.08
C VAL A 132 11.10 -1.63 35.57
N ASP A 133 11.73 -2.78 35.81
CA ASP A 133 13.13 -2.85 36.24
C ASP A 133 14.10 -2.35 35.16
N ASN A 134 13.73 -2.51 33.88
CA ASN A 134 14.44 -1.98 32.71
C ASN A 134 14.14 -0.50 32.43
N GLY A 135 13.18 0.10 33.16
CA GLY A 135 12.79 1.51 33.05
C GLY A 135 11.77 1.81 31.94
N GLY A 136 11.16 0.79 31.34
CA GLY A 136 10.12 0.92 30.33
C GLY A 136 10.23 -0.12 29.22
N VAL A 137 9.42 0.09 28.17
CA VAL A 137 9.35 -0.78 27.00
C VAL A 137 9.62 0.03 25.75
N SER A 138 10.45 -0.52 24.85
CA SER A 138 10.64 -0.01 23.50
C SER A 138 9.94 -0.94 22.53
N ASN A 139 9.16 -0.39 21.60
CA ASN A 139 8.38 -1.20 20.68
C ASN A 139 8.52 -0.70 19.24
N GLN A 140 8.93 -1.58 18.32
CA GLN A 140 9.01 -1.34 16.89
C GLN A 140 8.10 -2.34 16.16
N ALA A 141 7.38 -1.87 15.15
CA ALA A 141 6.55 -2.71 14.30
C ALA A 141 6.93 -2.50 12.83
N LEU A 142 6.68 -3.54 12.04
CA LEU A 142 6.90 -3.61 10.61
C LEU A 142 5.55 -3.70 9.90
N ALA A 143 5.29 -2.80 8.96
CA ALA A 143 4.20 -2.93 8.00
C ALA A 143 4.73 -3.58 6.72
N THR A 144 3.97 -4.49 6.14
CA THR A 144 4.27 -5.09 4.82
C THR A 144 3.04 -5.03 3.93
N GLY A 145 3.21 -4.81 2.64
CA GLY A 145 2.15 -4.86 1.63
C GLY A 145 2.68 -5.25 0.25
N THR A 146 1.83 -5.21 -0.77
CA THR A 146 2.18 -5.54 -2.16
C THR A 146 1.70 -4.46 -3.12
N ASP A 147 2.53 -4.09 -4.10
CA ASP A 147 2.17 -3.16 -5.17
C ASP A 147 1.39 -3.84 -6.33
N PRO A 148 0.92 -3.11 -7.36
CA PRO A 148 0.19 -3.71 -8.48
C PRO A 148 1.01 -4.68 -9.34
N ASN A 149 2.34 -4.60 -9.30
CA ASN A 149 3.23 -5.52 -10.03
C ASN A 149 3.49 -6.81 -9.24
N GLY A 150 3.03 -6.90 -7.99
CA GLY A 150 3.31 -8.02 -7.09
C GLY A 150 4.60 -7.86 -6.31
N ASP A 151 5.25 -6.69 -6.36
CA ASP A 151 6.47 -6.42 -5.62
C ASP A 151 6.14 -6.06 -4.17
N PRO A 152 6.90 -6.61 -3.19
CA PRO A 152 6.67 -6.33 -1.78
C PRO A 152 7.11 -4.91 -1.43
N ILE A 153 6.37 -4.29 -0.51
CA ILE A 153 6.75 -3.04 0.15
C ILE A 153 6.72 -3.20 1.66
N ASP A 154 7.55 -2.44 2.35
CA ASP A 154 7.60 -2.44 3.81
C ASP A 154 7.91 -1.04 4.39
N ASP A 155 7.60 -0.88 5.68
CA ASP A 155 8.02 0.26 6.48
C ASP A 155 8.07 -0.08 7.99
N GLU A 156 9.01 0.53 8.71
CA GLU A 156 9.20 0.34 10.15
C GLU A 156 8.87 1.61 10.95
N SER A 157 8.28 1.45 12.14
CA SER A 157 7.96 2.56 13.07
C SER A 157 9.06 2.93 14.05
#